data_AF-A0A5K1FN19-F1
#
_entry.id   AF-A0A5K1FN19-F1
#
_cell.length_a   1.000
_cell.length_b   1.000
_cell.length_c   1.000
_cell.angle_alpha   90.00
_cell.angle_beta   90.00
_cell.angle_gamma   90.00
#
_symmetry.space_group_name_H-M   'P 1'
#
loop_
_entity.id
_entity.type
_entity.pdbx_description
1 polymer ?
#
loop_
_entity_poly.entity_id
_entity_poly.type
_entity_poly.pdbx_seq_one_letter_code
_entity_poly.pdbx_strand_id
1 'polypeptide(L)' 'ERNHDIKCFLVDPPGSGLYNKVTRGVMYTREEAEGRRLKNPFDTITEGIGINRLTKNFMMATKLDGAFRGTDREAVEMS' A
#
# COMPACT_ATOMS: atom_id res chain seq x y z
N GLU A 1 -17.47 -6.80 -4.92
CA GLU A 1 -17.50 -7.95 -5.84
C GLU A 1 -18.88 -8.55 -6.01
N ARG A 2 -19.28 -8.72 -7.29
CA ARG A 2 -20.49 -9.45 -7.69
C ARG A 2 -20.23 -10.94 -7.95
N ASN A 3 -18.96 -11.34 -8.09
CA ASN A 3 -18.53 -12.73 -8.23
C ASN A 3 -17.53 -13.07 -7.11
N HIS A 4 -17.79 -14.13 -6.35
CA HIS A 4 -16.95 -14.56 -5.23
C HIS A 4 -15.69 -15.34 -5.63
N ASP A 5 -15.61 -15.79 -6.88
CA ASP A 5 -14.44 -16.53 -7.38
C ASP A 5 -13.29 -15.61 -7.81
N ILE A 6 -13.56 -14.30 -7.95
CA ILE A 6 -12.56 -13.29 -8.29
C ILE A 6 -11.78 -12.93 -7.03
N LYS A 7 -10.46 -13.08 -7.10
CA LYS A 7 -9.56 -12.63 -6.04
C LYS A 7 -9.10 -11.20 -6.30
N CYS A 8 -9.17 -10.36 -5.28
CA CYS A 8 -8.76 -8.96 -5.32
C CYS A 8 -7.53 -8.75 -4.43
N PHE A 9 -6.46 -8.20 -5.01
CA PHE A 9 -5.23 -7.91 -4.30
C PHE A 9 -4.90 -6.42 -4.34
N LEU A 10 -4.33 -5.91 -3.26
CA LEU A 10 -3.74 -4.57 -3.23
C LEU A 10 -2.29 -4.63 -3.72
N VAL A 11 -1.90 -3.72 -4.61
CA VAL A 11 -0.49 -3.42 -4.89
C VAL A 11 -0.22 -2.03 -4.34
N ASP A 12 0.73 -1.92 -3.42
CA ASP A 12 1.01 -0.69 -2.67
C ASP A 12 2.47 -0.27 -2.86
N PRO A 13 2.77 1.00 -3.15
CA PRO A 13 4.14 1.47 -3.36
C PRO A 13 4.92 1.56 -2.03
N PRO A 14 6.26 1.73 -2.07
CA PRO A 14 7.08 1.89 -0.89
C PRO A 14 6.63 3.12 -0.07
N GLY A 15 6.71 3.02 1.26
CA GLY A 15 6.31 4.09 2.18
C GLY A 15 4.80 4.20 2.43
N SER A 16 3.93 3.52 1.68
CA SER A 16 2.50 3.47 2.00
C SER A 16 2.17 2.47 3.11
N GLY A 17 1.22 2.84 3.96
CA GLY A 17 0.78 2.03 5.08
C GLY A 17 -0.30 0.99 4.75
N LEU A 18 -0.86 0.99 3.54
CA LEU A 18 -2.01 0.14 3.21
C LEU A 18 -1.63 -1.34 3.09
N TYR A 19 -0.44 -1.65 2.57
CA TYR A 19 0.08 -3.03 2.51
C TYR A 19 0.12 -3.67 3.91
N ASN A 20 0.70 -2.96 4.89
CA ASN A 20 0.76 -3.46 6.26
C ASN A 20 -0.63 -3.50 6.88
N LYS A 21 -1.54 -2.59 6.49
CA LYS A 21 -2.92 -2.62 6.96
C LYS A 21 -3.64 -3.89 6.52
N VAL A 22 -3.47 -4.30 5.27
CA VAL A 22 -4.09 -5.52 4.72
C VAL A 22 -3.43 -6.77 5.27
N THR A 23 -2.10 -6.83 5.32
CA THR A 23 -1.37 -8.07 5.67
C THR A 23 -1.18 -8.28 7.17
N ARG A 24 -1.16 -7.20 7.96
CA ARG A 24 -0.79 -7.23 9.40
C ARG A 24 -1.77 -6.46 10.30
N GLY A 25 -2.78 -5.81 9.74
CA GLY A 25 -3.79 -5.05 10.50
C GLY A 25 -3.33 -3.67 10.99
N VAL A 26 -2.06 -3.30 10.80
CA VAL A 26 -1.44 -2.05 11.27
C VAL A 26 -1.01 -1.15 10.10
N MET A 27 -1.09 0.17 10.24
CA MET A 27 -0.65 1.10 9.18
C MET A 27 0.86 1.34 9.17
N TYR A 28 1.56 0.96 10.24
CA TYR A 28 2.95 1.32 10.47
C TYR A 28 3.91 0.63 9.52
N THR A 29 4.77 1.41 8.88
CA THR A 29 5.81 0.99 7.93
C THR A 29 7.21 1.05 8.55
N ARG A 30 8.20 0.41 7.92
CA ARG A 30 9.59 0.41 8.44
C ARG A 30 10.24 1.80 8.28
N GLU A 31 9.79 2.52 7.29
CA GLU A 31 10.17 3.87 6.90
C GLU A 31 9.72 4.90 7.96
N GLU A 32 8.67 4.59 8.72
CA GLU A 32 8.18 5.38 9.85
C GLU A 32 8.91 5.11 11.17
N ALA A 33 9.87 4.17 11.20
CA ALA A 33 10.62 3.89 12.40
C ALA A 33 11.44 5.08 12.88
N GLU A 34 11.35 5.36 14.18
CA GLU A 34 12.16 6.39 14.83
C GLU A 34 13.64 6.12 14.57
N GLY A 35 14.39 7.18 14.24
CA GLY A 35 15.79 7.09 13.80
C GLY A 35 16.01 6.67 12.34
N ARG A 36 14.97 6.20 11.63
CA ARG A 36 15.01 5.93 10.18
C ARG A 36 14.08 6.82 9.36
N ARG A 37 13.21 7.59 10.03
CA ARG A 37 12.28 8.50 9.37
C ARG A 37 13.01 9.59 8.60
N LEU A 38 12.83 9.61 7.29
CA LEU A 38 13.37 10.63 6.41
C LEU A 38 12.56 11.93 6.49
N LYS A 39 13.18 13.05 6.10
CA LYS A 39 12.50 14.36 5.98
C LYS A 39 11.36 14.29 4.95
N ASN A 40 11.59 13.57 3.85
CA ASN A 40 10.58 13.15 2.89
C ASN A 40 10.37 11.64 3.11
N PRO A 41 9.34 11.23 3.88
CA PRO A 41 9.19 9.85 4.30
C PRO A 41 8.78 8.89 3.17
N PHE A 42 8.33 9.44 2.03
CA PHE A 42 7.91 8.70 0.86
C PHE A 42 8.93 8.97 -0.26
N ASP A 43 9.82 8.01 -0.48
CA ASP A 43 10.81 8.02 -1.56
C ASP A 43 10.30 7.08 -2.66
N THR A 44 9.27 7.52 -3.37
CA THR A 44 8.68 6.82 -4.52
C THR A 44 8.43 7.79 -5.66
N ILE A 45 8.67 7.36 -6.89
CA ILE A 45 8.32 8.10 -8.12
C ILE A 45 6.82 8.04 -8.42
N THR A 46 6.07 7.16 -7.75
CA THR A 46 4.64 6.98 -8.01
C THR A 46 3.82 8.12 -7.42
N GLU A 47 3.00 8.76 -8.26
CA GLU A 47 2.13 9.86 -7.86
C GLU A 47 0.66 9.43 -7.80
N GLY A 48 -0.13 10.12 -6.98
CA GLY A 48 -1.58 9.88 -6.85
C GLY A 48 -1.98 8.61 -6.05
N ILE A 49 -1.02 7.75 -5.73
CA ILE A 49 -1.18 6.54 -4.90
C ILE A 49 -0.27 6.59 -3.66
N GLY A 50 -0.31 5.57 -2.81
CA GLY A 50 0.62 5.45 -1.68
C GLY A 50 0.29 6.31 -0.46
N ILE A 51 -0.94 6.20 0.06
CA ILE A 51 -1.38 7.03 1.19
C ILE A 51 -1.05 6.38 2.55
N ASN A 52 -0.87 7.22 3.57
CA ASN A 52 -0.67 6.75 4.93
C ASN A 52 -1.84 7.14 5.87
N ARG A 53 -3.06 6.90 5.38
CA ARG A 53 -4.31 7.07 6.14
C ARG A 53 -5.35 6.09 5.64
N LEU A 54 -6.23 5.65 6.54
CA LEU A 54 -7.35 4.79 6.16
C LEU A 54 -8.54 5.64 5.71
N THR A 55 -8.92 5.56 4.45
CA THR A 55 -10.09 6.29 3.92
C THR A 55 -11.37 5.50 4.15
N LYS A 56 -12.51 6.20 4.21
CA LYS A 56 -13.84 5.55 4.31
C LYS A 56 -14.09 4.60 3.13
N ASN A 57 -13.67 4.99 1.93
CA ASN A 57 -13.80 4.16 0.72
C ASN A 57 -13.00 2.87 0.85
N PHE A 58 -11.75 2.96 1.33
CA PHE A 58 -10.93 1.77 1.55
C PHE A 58 -11.58 0.84 2.58
N MET A 59 -12.11 1.38 3.69
CA MET A 59 -12.82 0.58 4.70
C MET A 59 -14.03 -0.17 4.14
N MET A 60 -14.80 0.46 3.25
CA MET A 60 -15.96 -0.19 2.62
C MET A 60 -15.57 -1.29 1.62
N ALA A 61 -14.36 -1.23 1.06
CA ALA A 61 -13.83 -2.17 0.07
C ALA A 61 -13.05 -3.35 0.65
N THR A 62 -12.98 -3.50 1.98
CA THR A 62 -12.04 -4.38 2.74
C THR A 62 -12.17 -5.91 2.54
N LYS A 63 -12.79 -6.39 1.47
CA LYS A 63 -12.61 -7.79 1.04
C LYS A 63 -11.47 -7.88 0.02
N LEU A 64 -10.24 -7.78 0.51
CA LEU A 64 -9.02 -8.08 -0.26
C LEU A 64 -8.49 -9.44 0.18
N ASP A 65 -8.07 -10.26 -0.77
CA ASP A 65 -7.48 -11.58 -0.55
C ASP A 65 -6.00 -11.51 -0.15
N GLY A 66 -5.37 -10.34 -0.33
CA GLY A 66 -4.00 -10.09 0.08
C GLY A 66 -3.47 -8.76 -0.44
N ALA A 67 -2.18 -8.54 -0.22
CA ALA A 67 -1.47 -7.39 -0.77
C ALA A 67 -0.02 -7.72 -1.14
N PHE A 68 0.51 -6.98 -2.09
CA PHE A 68 1.90 -6.99 -2.54
C PHE A 68 2.49 -5.58 -2.41
N ARG A 69 3.80 -5.51 -2.12
CA ARG A 69 4.55 -4.26 -2.25
C ARG A 69 5.10 -4.18 -3.66
N GLY A 70 4.69 -3.17 -4.42
CA GLY A 70 5.27 -2.87 -5.72
C GLY A 70 6.42 -1.89 -5.55
N THR A 71 7.53 -2.10 -6.25
CA THR A 71 8.67 -1.19 -6.26
C THR A 71 8.58 -0.21 -7.42
N ASP A 72 9.24 0.94 -7.29
CA ASP A 72 9.35 1.91 -8.39
C ASP A 72 9.94 1.31 -9.66
N ARG A 73 10.92 0.40 -9.52
CA ARG A 73 11.53 -0.27 -10.66
C ARG A 73 10.53 -1.15 -11.40
N GLU A 74 9.75 -1.95 -10.68
CA GLU A 74 8.68 -2.75 -11.30
C GLU A 74 7.65 -1.85 -11.99
N ALA A 75 7.29 -0.72 -11.38
CA ALA A 75 6.36 0.23 -11.99
C ALA A 75 6.89 0.79 -13.34
N VAL A 76 8.20 1.02 -13.46
CA VAL A 76 8.83 1.44 -14.73
C VAL A 76 8.94 0.28 -15.72
N GLU A 77 9.35 -0.91 -15.27
CA GLU A 77 9.53 -2.09 -16.13
C GLU A 77 8.22 -2.61 -16.73
N MET A 78 7.07 -2.29 -16.11
CA MET A 78 5.73 -2.64 -16.60
C MET A 78 5.13 -1.63 -17.58
N SER A 79 5.82 -0.51 -17.86
CA SER A 79 5.33 0.58 -18.72
C SER A 79 5.54 0.37 -20.23
#